data_AF-A0A965M3N8-F1
#
_entry.id   AF-A0A965M3N8-F1
#
_cell.length_a   1.000
_cell.length_b   1.000
_cell.length_c   1.000
_cell.angle_alpha   90.00
_cell.angle_beta   90.00
_cell.angle_gamma   90.00
#
_symmetry.space_group_name_H-M   'P 1'
#
loop_
_entity.id
_entity.type
_entity.pdbx_description
1 polymer ?
#
loop_
_entity_poly.entity_id
_entity_poly.type
_entity_poly.pdbx_seq_one_letter_code
_entity_poly.pdbx_strand_id
1 'polypeptide(L)'
;MDSIKENFLVLLLSALACWLVLGLQQLGVPPVPASGLITFVLVVTLSFLNIGSACGPGIMCGSFAGMTLLSDLLPNVPGPTFSLKWVAASLCLSFTAGGVYLLIQLLSAKYPRRMLNGYGGKLGATAFLASLLCTLMTSPFLVGGPDPITVAIQDFIHSPSFGLSLNAFAMSMVASATGAVIPLFFAGKELFLIPLPLRQNSIYQLTANSRVIGTALWGLCVGGPLLLIPQVGGVMASSWYMGTFVSMTALELSSPLMFRLLAGLMAPWVLMLLRIPFDGLGGLLGLAALLSVCVVRRMESLWPQNRQFFYRL
;
A
#
# COMPACT_ATOMS: atom_id res chain seq x y z
N MET A 1 3.04 19.28 24.66
CA MET A 1 2.00 19.87 23.79
C MET A 1 2.26 19.62 22.31
N ASP A 2 3.51 19.37 21.88
CA ASP A 2 3.84 19.23 20.45
C ASP A 2 3.36 17.92 19.80
N SER A 3 3.37 16.81 20.55
CA SER A 3 2.91 15.50 20.03
C SER A 3 1.43 15.47 19.64
N ILE A 4 0.55 16.19 20.36
CA ILE A 4 -0.88 16.20 20.04
C ILE A 4 -1.14 16.95 18.73
N LYS A 5 -0.47 18.10 18.54
CA LYS A 5 -0.57 18.88 17.30
C LYS A 5 -0.05 18.09 16.10
N GLU A 6 1.06 17.38 16.27
CA GLU A 6 1.64 16.53 15.22
C GLU A 6 0.73 15.36 14.85
N ASN A 7 0.17 14.66 15.85
CA ASN A 7 -0.77 13.56 15.62
C ASN A 7 -2.03 14.06 14.89
N PHE A 8 -2.57 15.21 15.30
CA PHE A 8 -3.74 15.80 14.64
C PHE A 8 -3.44 16.18 13.18
N LEU A 9 -2.27 16.76 12.91
CA LEU A 9 -1.84 17.09 11.55
C LEU A 9 -1.71 15.83 10.68
N VAL A 10 -1.10 14.76 11.19
CA VAL A 10 -0.97 13.48 10.48
C VAL A 10 -2.34 12.89 10.14
N LEU A 11 -3.29 12.93 11.07
CA LEU A 11 -4.66 12.46 10.84
C LEU A 11 -5.34 13.26 9.72
N LEU A 12 -5.24 14.59 9.74
CA LEU A 12 -5.81 15.44 8.70
C LEU A 12 -5.17 15.20 7.33
N LEU A 13 -3.84 15.07 7.28
CA LEU A 13 -3.11 14.83 6.02
C LEU A 13 -3.41 13.43 5.45
N SER A 14 -3.54 12.42 6.30
CA SER A 14 -3.96 11.08 5.90
C SER A 14 -5.38 11.10 5.33
N ALA A 15 -6.30 11.79 6.02
CA ALA A 15 -7.68 11.95 5.55
C ALA A 15 -7.74 12.70 4.21
N LEU A 16 -6.99 13.80 4.07
CA LEU A 16 -6.89 14.56 2.82
C LEU A 16 -6.36 13.69 1.67
N ALA A 17 -5.29 12.92 1.91
CA ALA A 17 -4.72 12.04 0.90
C ALA A 17 -5.72 10.97 0.44
N CYS A 18 -6.43 10.34 1.39
CA CYS A 18 -7.49 9.38 1.08
C CYS A 18 -8.58 10.00 0.20
N TRP A 19 -9.10 11.16 0.63
CA TRP A 19 -10.19 11.83 -0.06
C TRP A 19 -9.81 12.27 -1.48
N LEU A 20 -8.60 12.79 -1.67
CA LEU A 20 -8.09 13.18 -3.00
C LEU A 20 -7.93 11.98 -3.93
N VAL A 21 -7.45 10.83 -3.43
CA VAL A 21 -7.33 9.61 -4.25
C VAL A 21 -8.71 9.10 -4.68
N LEU A 22 -9.70 9.10 -3.78
CA LEU A 22 -11.08 8.77 -4.12
C LEU A 22 -11.64 9.74 -5.18
N GLY A 23 -11.38 11.04 -5.05
CA GLY A 23 -11.76 12.05 -6.03
C GLY A 23 -11.15 11.82 -7.41
N LEU A 24 -9.85 11.52 -7.48
CA LEU A 24 -9.19 11.20 -8.76
C LEU A 24 -9.75 9.94 -9.42
N GLN A 25 -10.13 8.93 -8.64
CA GLN A 25 -10.78 7.74 -9.19
C GLN A 25 -12.15 8.06 -9.80
N GLN A 26 -12.92 9.00 -9.23
CA GLN A 26 -14.16 9.47 -9.84
C GLN A 26 -13.91 10.18 -11.18
N LEU A 27 -12.72 10.75 -11.38
CA LEU A 27 -12.29 11.33 -12.66
C LEU A 27 -11.73 10.29 -13.64
N GLY A 28 -11.81 8.99 -13.31
CA GLY A 28 -11.34 7.90 -14.17
C GLY A 28 -9.85 7.59 -14.05
N VAL A 29 -9.13 8.19 -13.10
CA VAL A 29 -7.72 7.86 -12.87
C VAL A 29 -7.63 6.51 -12.14
N PRO A 30 -6.86 5.54 -12.65
CA PRO A 30 -6.73 4.23 -11.99
C PRO A 30 -6.16 4.35 -10.56
N PRO A 31 -6.46 3.42 -9.63
CA PRO A 31 -6.11 3.57 -8.21
C PRO A 31 -4.61 3.74 -7.92
N VAL A 32 -3.76 2.95 -8.59
CA VAL A 32 -2.30 2.98 -8.40
C VAL A 32 -1.67 4.34 -8.78
N PRO A 33 -1.86 4.86 -10.01
CA PRO A 33 -1.33 6.17 -10.36
C PRO A 33 -1.97 7.31 -9.55
N ALA A 34 -3.26 7.20 -9.18
CA ALA A 34 -3.91 8.19 -8.30
C ALA A 34 -3.21 8.26 -6.92
N SER A 35 -3.00 7.11 -6.28
CA SER A 35 -2.28 7.04 -4.99
C SER A 35 -0.84 7.52 -5.10
N GLY A 36 -0.11 7.10 -6.15
CA GLY A 36 1.26 7.52 -6.41
C GLY A 36 1.37 9.04 -6.59
N LEU A 37 0.49 9.64 -7.40
CA LEU A 37 0.46 11.07 -7.65
C LEU A 37 0.17 11.88 -6.38
N ILE A 38 -0.91 11.55 -5.66
CA ILE A 38 -1.29 12.27 -4.44
C ILE A 38 -0.21 12.17 -3.36
N THR A 39 0.35 10.97 -3.17
CA THR A 39 1.45 10.79 -2.21
C THR A 39 2.66 11.61 -2.58
N PHE A 40 3.07 11.56 -3.85
CA PHE A 40 4.23 12.31 -4.33
C PHE A 40 4.02 13.82 -4.13
N VAL A 41 2.90 14.37 -4.63
CA VAL A 41 2.60 15.81 -4.54
C VAL A 41 2.56 16.25 -3.08
N LEU A 42 1.77 15.60 -2.22
CA LEU A 42 1.62 16.05 -0.83
C LEU A 42 2.94 15.96 -0.04
N VAL A 43 3.68 14.86 -0.16
CA VAL A 43 4.93 14.68 0.60
C VAL A 43 6.03 15.64 0.11
N VAL A 44 6.11 15.88 -1.19
CA VAL A 44 7.06 16.86 -1.76
C VAL A 44 6.67 18.27 -1.33
N THR A 45 5.39 18.66 -1.43
CA THR A 45 4.92 19.98 -0.99
C THR A 45 5.20 20.21 0.49
N LEU A 46 4.90 19.25 1.37
CA LEU A 46 5.21 19.39 2.80
C LEU A 46 6.70 19.47 3.09
N SER A 47 7.52 18.75 2.31
CA SER A 47 8.97 18.83 2.41
C SER A 47 9.49 20.21 2.03
N PHE A 48 8.94 20.84 0.98
CA PHE A 48 9.27 22.22 0.61
C PHE A 48 8.79 23.25 1.63
N LEU A 49 7.59 23.07 2.19
CA LEU A 49 7.02 23.96 3.20
C LEU A 49 7.64 23.74 4.60
N ASN A 50 8.49 22.72 4.76
CA ASN A 50 9.08 22.30 6.02
C ASN A 50 8.04 22.03 7.13
N ILE A 51 6.88 21.47 6.75
CA ILE A 51 5.78 21.17 7.65
C ILE A 51 5.80 19.68 7.99
N GLY A 52 6.00 19.37 9.29
CA GLY A 52 5.83 18.03 9.85
C GLY A 52 6.80 16.99 9.30
N SER A 53 7.94 16.80 9.97
CA SER A 53 9.04 15.97 9.48
C SER A 53 8.73 14.45 9.37
N ALA A 54 7.59 13.98 9.88
CA ALA A 54 7.19 12.56 9.86
C ALA A 54 5.81 12.27 9.23
N CYS A 55 5.24 13.18 8.43
CA CYS A 55 3.89 13.01 7.89
C CYS A 55 3.77 12.08 6.67
N GLY A 56 4.87 11.80 5.96
CA GLY A 56 4.85 11.04 4.70
C GLY A 56 4.23 9.65 4.81
N PRO A 57 4.59 8.82 5.81
CA PRO A 57 3.97 7.51 5.99
C PRO A 57 2.45 7.59 6.27
N GLY A 58 1.99 8.63 6.97
CA GLY A 58 0.57 8.86 7.21
C GLY A 58 -0.20 9.24 5.94
N ILE A 59 0.40 10.08 5.09
CA ILE A 59 -0.14 10.42 3.76
C ILE A 59 -0.24 9.17 2.88
N MET A 60 0.83 8.38 2.81
CA MET A 60 0.86 7.15 2.03
C MET A 60 -0.15 6.12 2.53
N CYS A 61 -0.35 6.00 3.85
CA CYS A 61 -1.39 5.15 4.41
C CYS A 61 -2.79 5.62 3.99
N GLY A 62 -3.04 6.93 4.06
CA GLY A 62 -4.30 7.54 3.61
C GLY A 62 -4.55 7.34 2.12
N SER A 63 -3.55 7.58 1.28
CA SER A 63 -3.65 7.39 -0.17
C SER A 63 -3.95 5.93 -0.54
N PHE A 64 -3.38 4.96 0.20
CA PHE A 64 -3.69 3.54 0.00
C PHE A 64 -5.10 3.17 0.42
N ALA A 65 -5.61 3.71 1.52
CA ALA A 65 -7.00 3.51 1.90
C ALA A 65 -7.93 4.10 0.83
N GLY A 66 -7.55 5.26 0.26
CA GLY A 66 -8.25 5.88 -0.85
C GLY A 66 -8.30 5.04 -2.14
N MET A 67 -7.46 4.01 -2.29
CA MET A 67 -7.58 3.04 -3.39
C MET A 67 -8.80 2.11 -3.27
N THR A 68 -9.59 2.23 -2.22
CA THR A 68 -10.83 1.46 -2.06
C THR A 68 -11.84 1.85 -3.13
N LEU A 69 -12.36 0.86 -3.86
CA LEU A 69 -13.43 1.08 -4.81
C LEU A 69 -14.72 1.40 -4.05
N LEU A 70 -15.22 2.62 -4.19
CA LEU A 70 -16.39 3.05 -3.44
C LEU A 70 -17.68 2.32 -3.89
N SER A 71 -17.67 1.68 -5.06
CA SER A 71 -18.71 0.73 -5.49
C SER A 71 -18.89 -0.40 -4.48
N ASP A 72 -17.81 -0.83 -3.82
CA ASP A 72 -17.82 -1.96 -2.91
C ASP A 72 -18.32 -1.52 -1.52
N LEU A 73 -18.12 -0.23 -1.19
CA LEU A 73 -18.67 0.41 0.00
C LEU A 73 -20.15 0.79 -0.14
N LEU A 74 -20.63 1.02 -1.38
CA LEU A 74 -22.00 1.47 -1.69
C LEU A 74 -22.60 0.71 -2.90
N PRO A 75 -22.71 -0.63 -2.87
CA PRO A 75 -23.07 -1.44 -4.05
C PRO A 75 -24.50 -1.18 -4.57
N ASN A 76 -25.37 -0.60 -3.74
CA ASN A 76 -26.79 -0.36 -4.06
C ASN A 76 -27.16 1.12 -4.15
N VAL A 77 -26.20 2.02 -4.44
CA VAL A 77 -26.51 3.46 -4.60
C VAL A 77 -26.46 3.83 -6.08
N PRO A 78 -27.57 3.66 -6.83
CA PRO A 78 -27.73 4.33 -8.11
C PRO A 78 -27.86 5.82 -7.83
N GLY A 79 -26.89 6.60 -8.29
CA GLY A 79 -26.91 8.04 -8.08
C GLY A 79 -25.70 8.72 -8.73
N PRO A 80 -25.72 10.06 -8.82
CA PRO A 80 -24.57 10.80 -9.31
C PRO A 80 -23.34 10.50 -8.44
N THR A 81 -22.17 10.54 -9.07
CA THR A 81 -20.83 10.26 -8.50
C THR A 81 -20.44 11.12 -7.29
N PHE A 82 -21.33 12.02 -6.84
CA PHE A 82 -21.17 12.89 -5.67
C PHE A 82 -22.45 12.97 -4.81
N SER A 83 -23.10 11.84 -4.56
CA SER A 83 -24.24 11.79 -3.63
C SER A 83 -23.83 12.09 -2.18
N LEU A 84 -24.78 12.51 -1.32
CA LEU A 84 -24.51 12.70 0.12
C LEU A 84 -23.95 11.42 0.77
N LYS A 85 -24.40 10.24 0.32
CA LYS A 85 -23.90 8.93 0.78
C LYS A 85 -22.42 8.74 0.40
N TRP A 86 -22.04 9.13 -0.82
CA TRP A 86 -20.65 9.10 -1.28
C TRP A 86 -19.76 10.00 -0.41
N VAL A 87 -20.22 11.22 -0.11
CA VAL A 87 -19.49 12.17 0.75
C VAL A 87 -19.35 11.61 2.16
N ALA A 88 -20.42 11.06 2.73
CA ALA A 88 -20.39 10.47 4.08
C ALA A 88 -19.43 9.27 4.16
N ALA A 89 -19.50 8.34 3.19
CA ALA A 89 -18.64 7.15 3.15
C ALA A 89 -17.17 7.52 2.93
N SER A 90 -16.89 8.46 2.01
CA SER A 90 -15.52 8.92 1.74
C SER A 90 -14.90 9.65 2.93
N LEU A 91 -15.67 10.49 3.64
CA LEU A 91 -15.21 11.12 4.89
C LEU A 91 -14.97 10.08 5.98
N CYS A 92 -15.87 9.12 6.15
CA CYS A 92 -15.73 8.03 7.12
C CYS A 92 -14.44 7.23 6.88
N LEU A 93 -14.19 6.79 5.64
CA LEU A 93 -12.98 6.08 5.26
C LEU A 93 -11.72 6.92 5.51
N SER A 94 -11.76 8.20 5.13
CA SER A 94 -10.63 9.12 5.25
C SER A 94 -10.19 9.31 6.70
N PHE A 95 -11.13 9.51 7.62
CA PHE A 95 -10.82 9.63 9.05
C PHE A 95 -10.43 8.28 9.69
N THR A 96 -11.04 7.19 9.23
CA THR A 96 -10.68 5.84 9.71
C THR A 96 -9.24 5.50 9.36
N ALA A 97 -8.77 5.83 8.16
CA ALA A 97 -7.38 5.64 7.75
C ALA A 97 -6.39 6.38 8.65
N GLY A 98 -6.64 7.68 8.90
CA GLY A 98 -5.81 8.48 9.80
C GLY A 98 -5.80 7.95 11.24
N GLY A 99 -6.98 7.58 11.76
CA GLY A 99 -7.12 7.03 13.11
C GLY A 99 -6.41 5.69 13.30
N VAL A 100 -6.58 4.76 12.36
CA VAL A 100 -5.91 3.44 12.38
C VAL A 100 -4.39 3.61 12.23
N TYR A 101 -3.92 4.51 11.37
CA TYR A 101 -2.50 4.82 11.25
C TYR A 101 -1.90 5.31 12.57
N LEU A 102 -2.53 6.31 13.21
CA LEU A 102 -2.08 6.83 14.50
C LEU A 102 -2.05 5.74 15.58
N LEU A 103 -3.10 4.91 15.65
CA LEU A 103 -3.16 3.80 16.60
C LEU A 103 -1.98 2.83 16.38
N ILE A 104 -1.74 2.41 15.13
CA ILE A 104 -0.62 1.52 14.80
C ILE A 104 0.72 2.20 15.09
N GLN A 105 0.87 3.51 14.84
CA GLN A 105 2.09 4.25 15.17
C GLN A 105 2.36 4.25 16.68
N LEU A 106 1.35 4.56 17.51
CA LEU A 106 1.46 4.52 18.97
C LEU A 106 1.80 3.11 19.48
N LEU A 107 1.15 2.09 18.93
CA LEU A 107 1.45 0.70 19.26
C LEU A 107 2.86 0.29 18.80
N SER A 108 3.34 0.83 17.67
CA SER A 108 4.67 0.54 17.13
C SER A 108 5.80 1.16 17.95
N ALA A 109 5.52 2.29 18.60
CA ALA A 109 6.44 2.89 19.59
C ALA A 109 6.59 1.99 20.83
N LYS A 110 5.49 1.37 21.29
CA LYS A 110 5.51 0.51 22.48
C LYS A 110 5.94 -0.93 22.20
N TYR A 111 5.57 -1.49 21.05
CA TYR A 111 5.78 -2.90 20.69
C TYR A 111 6.35 -3.08 19.26
N PRO A 112 7.56 -2.58 18.99
CA PRO A 112 8.11 -2.49 17.62
C PRO A 112 8.21 -3.83 16.90
N ARG A 113 8.57 -4.91 17.61
CA ARG A 113 8.66 -6.27 17.04
C ARG A 113 7.31 -6.87 16.69
N ARG A 114 6.30 -6.70 17.56
CA ARG A 114 4.93 -7.22 17.33
C ARG A 114 4.22 -6.46 16.21
N MET A 115 4.55 -5.18 16.04
CA MET A 115 4.03 -4.33 14.97
C MET A 115 4.84 -4.43 13.67
N LEU A 116 5.72 -5.44 13.54
CA LEU A 116 6.49 -5.74 12.33
C LEU A 116 7.22 -4.51 11.78
N ASN A 117 7.82 -3.70 12.67
CA ASN A 117 8.61 -2.55 12.24
C ASN A 117 9.75 -3.00 11.32
N GLY A 118 9.89 -2.31 10.19
CA GLY A 118 10.88 -2.64 9.17
C GLY A 118 10.42 -3.67 8.13
N TYR A 119 9.24 -4.30 8.28
CA TYR A 119 8.69 -5.15 7.22
C TYR A 119 8.05 -4.31 6.11
N GLY A 120 8.36 -4.64 4.86
CA GLY A 120 7.73 -4.04 3.69
C GLY A 120 6.22 -4.28 3.66
N GLY A 121 5.45 -3.37 3.05
CA GLY A 121 3.98 -3.51 2.95
C GLY A 121 3.18 -3.11 4.20
N LYS A 122 3.83 -2.88 5.35
CA LYS A 122 3.15 -2.51 6.60
C LYS A 122 2.16 -1.35 6.46
N LEU A 123 2.54 -0.26 5.79
CA LEU A 123 1.66 0.91 5.63
C LEU A 123 0.39 0.58 4.82
N GLY A 124 0.50 -0.27 3.81
CA GLY A 124 -0.66 -0.74 3.05
C GLY A 124 -1.48 -1.76 3.84
N ALA A 125 -0.88 -2.60 4.68
CA ALA A 125 -1.64 -3.45 5.61
C ALA A 125 -2.44 -2.63 6.63
N THR A 126 -1.87 -1.52 7.13
CA THR A 126 -2.58 -0.55 7.99
C THR A 126 -3.75 0.10 7.24
N ALA A 127 -3.53 0.49 5.98
CA ALA A 127 -4.58 1.05 5.13
C ALA A 127 -5.68 0.01 4.83
N PHE A 128 -5.31 -1.24 4.58
CA PHE A 128 -6.23 -2.36 4.42
C PHE A 128 -7.11 -2.54 5.64
N LEU A 129 -6.53 -2.52 6.84
CA LEU A 129 -7.30 -2.60 8.08
C LEU A 129 -8.31 -1.46 8.19
N ALA A 130 -7.94 -0.24 7.80
CA ALA A 130 -8.86 0.89 7.78
C ALA A 130 -10.00 0.71 6.78
N SER A 131 -9.69 0.29 5.54
CA SER A 131 -10.68 0.01 4.51
C SER A 131 -11.64 -1.11 4.92
N LEU A 132 -11.11 -2.18 5.51
CA LEU A 132 -11.88 -3.32 6.01
C LEU A 132 -12.81 -2.88 7.16
N LEU A 133 -12.29 -2.17 8.15
CA LEU A 133 -13.11 -1.65 9.26
C LEU A 133 -14.22 -0.74 8.75
N CYS A 134 -13.90 0.18 7.83
CA CYS A 134 -14.89 1.04 7.22
C CYS A 134 -15.95 0.21 6.49
N THR A 135 -15.56 -0.78 5.68
CA THR A 135 -16.48 -1.64 4.93
C THR A 135 -17.42 -2.42 5.85
N LEU A 136 -16.87 -3.05 6.89
CA LEU A 136 -17.63 -3.81 7.88
C LEU A 136 -18.58 -2.92 8.69
N MET A 137 -18.24 -1.65 8.91
CA MET A 137 -19.13 -0.68 9.56
C MET A 137 -20.18 -0.14 8.59
N THR A 138 -19.82 0.28 7.38
CA THR A 138 -20.76 0.96 6.48
C THR A 138 -21.74 0.03 5.78
N SER A 139 -21.29 -1.19 5.44
CA SER A 139 -22.09 -2.23 4.77
C SER A 139 -23.44 -2.51 5.48
N PRO A 140 -23.47 -2.92 6.76
CA PRO A 140 -24.71 -3.29 7.42
C PRO A 140 -25.64 -2.08 7.67
N PHE A 141 -25.08 -0.90 7.93
CA PHE A 141 -25.87 0.29 8.30
C PHE A 141 -26.40 1.09 7.10
N LEU A 142 -25.69 1.12 5.97
CA LEU A 142 -26.06 1.96 4.81
C LEU A 142 -26.72 1.19 3.67
N VAL A 143 -26.46 -0.12 3.55
CA VAL A 143 -26.80 -0.90 2.35
C VAL A 143 -27.93 -1.90 2.63
N GLY A 144 -28.09 -2.39 3.87
CA GLY A 144 -29.14 -3.34 4.23
C GLY A 144 -29.10 -4.67 3.47
N GLY A 145 -27.96 -4.98 2.84
CA GLY A 145 -27.74 -6.18 2.03
C GLY A 145 -26.73 -7.14 2.66
N PRO A 146 -26.51 -8.32 2.04
CA PRO A 146 -25.48 -9.26 2.50
C PRO A 146 -24.10 -8.63 2.41
N ASP A 147 -23.22 -8.97 3.37
CA ASP A 147 -21.85 -8.45 3.43
C ASP A 147 -21.08 -8.83 2.15
N PRO A 148 -20.51 -7.87 1.40
CA PRO A 148 -19.81 -8.14 0.14
C PRO A 148 -18.73 -9.20 0.27
N ILE A 149 -18.08 -9.31 1.43
CA ILE A 149 -17.06 -10.34 1.71
C ILE A 149 -17.70 -11.73 1.71
N THR A 150 -18.85 -11.89 2.35
CA THR A 150 -19.56 -13.17 2.40
C THR A 150 -20.07 -13.60 1.04
N VAL A 151 -20.57 -12.65 0.24
CA VAL A 151 -21.02 -12.89 -1.14
C VAL A 151 -19.84 -13.35 -1.99
N ALA A 152 -18.71 -12.64 -1.94
CA ALA A 152 -17.54 -12.98 -2.74
C ALA A 152 -16.97 -14.38 -2.41
N ILE A 153 -17.00 -14.78 -1.12
CA ILE A 153 -16.61 -16.13 -0.70
C ILE A 153 -17.59 -17.18 -1.24
N GLN A 154 -18.90 -16.93 -1.14
CA GLN A 154 -19.93 -17.86 -1.65
C GLN A 154 -19.83 -18.03 -3.16
N ASP A 155 -19.66 -16.92 -3.90
CA ASP A 155 -19.50 -16.93 -5.35
C ASP A 155 -18.26 -17.74 -5.78
N PHE A 156 -17.15 -17.62 -5.05
CA PHE A 156 -15.96 -18.42 -5.30
C PHE A 156 -16.14 -19.91 -4.98
N ILE A 157 -16.88 -20.24 -3.91
CA ILE A 157 -17.19 -21.64 -3.57
C ILE A 157 -18.06 -22.28 -4.68
N HIS A 158 -19.04 -21.54 -5.19
CA HIS A 158 -19.95 -22.05 -6.23
C HIS A 158 -19.31 -22.04 -7.62
N SER A 159 -18.42 -21.08 -7.90
CA SER A 159 -17.77 -20.90 -9.20
C SER A 159 -16.31 -20.47 -9.03
N PRO A 160 -15.38 -21.40 -8.73
CA PRO A 160 -14.00 -21.04 -8.42
C PRO A 160 -13.31 -20.48 -9.66
N SER A 161 -13.05 -19.17 -9.61
CA SER A 161 -12.28 -18.45 -10.62
C SER A 161 -11.41 -17.40 -9.95
N PHE A 162 -10.14 -17.37 -10.32
CA PHE A 162 -9.19 -16.36 -9.84
C PHE A 162 -9.19 -15.09 -10.71
N GLY A 163 -10.01 -15.03 -11.76
CA GLY A 163 -10.16 -13.84 -12.60
C GLY A 163 -8.90 -13.41 -13.36
N LEU A 164 -7.86 -14.26 -13.44
CA LEU A 164 -6.58 -13.96 -14.06
C LEU A 164 -6.18 -15.07 -15.04
N SER A 165 -5.78 -14.70 -16.25
CA SER A 165 -5.16 -15.63 -17.19
C SER A 165 -3.76 -16.03 -16.69
N LEU A 166 -3.28 -17.21 -17.09
CA LEU A 166 -1.93 -17.68 -16.74
C LEU A 166 -0.86 -16.67 -17.18
N ASN A 167 -1.02 -16.05 -18.35
CA ASN A 167 -0.12 -15.01 -18.85
C ASN A 167 -0.15 -13.78 -17.95
N ALA A 168 -1.33 -13.30 -17.53
CA ALA A 168 -1.43 -12.15 -16.62
C ALA A 168 -0.79 -12.45 -15.26
N PHE A 169 -0.95 -13.68 -14.76
CA PHE A 169 -0.32 -14.13 -13.53
C PHE A 169 1.21 -14.21 -13.64
N ALA A 170 1.74 -14.78 -14.73
CA ALA A 170 3.18 -14.83 -14.98
C ALA A 170 3.80 -13.42 -15.07
N MET A 171 3.14 -12.50 -15.78
CA MET A 171 3.57 -11.10 -15.88
C MET A 171 3.48 -10.37 -14.54
N SER A 172 2.48 -10.69 -13.71
CA SER A 172 2.37 -10.20 -12.33
C SER A 172 3.58 -10.61 -11.48
N MET A 173 4.00 -11.88 -11.54
CA MET A 173 5.20 -12.38 -10.85
C MET A 173 6.46 -11.64 -11.28
N VAL A 174 6.68 -11.51 -12.59
CA VAL A 174 7.85 -10.80 -13.11
C VAL A 174 7.83 -9.33 -12.68
N ALA A 175 6.71 -8.63 -12.84
CA ALA A 175 6.58 -7.23 -12.45
C ALA A 175 6.83 -7.02 -10.95
N SER A 176 6.29 -7.89 -10.10
CA SER A 176 6.46 -7.78 -8.65
C SER A 176 7.88 -8.10 -8.19
N ALA A 177 8.48 -9.17 -8.71
CA ALA A 177 9.88 -9.50 -8.45
C ALA A 177 10.82 -8.37 -8.88
N THR A 178 10.57 -7.79 -10.05
CA THR A 178 11.35 -6.67 -10.58
C THR A 178 11.18 -5.42 -9.70
N GLY A 179 9.94 -5.08 -9.31
CA GLY A 179 9.66 -3.98 -8.38
C GLY A 179 10.26 -4.17 -6.98
N ALA A 180 10.45 -5.42 -6.53
CA ALA A 180 11.09 -5.74 -5.25
C ALA A 180 12.62 -5.55 -5.26
N VAL A 181 13.24 -5.68 -6.43
CA VAL A 181 14.70 -5.64 -6.60
C VAL A 181 15.19 -4.29 -7.14
N ILE A 182 14.54 -3.73 -8.17
CA ILE A 182 15.04 -2.52 -8.85
C ILE A 182 15.35 -1.35 -7.91
N PRO A 183 14.49 -1.02 -6.91
CA PRO A 183 14.79 0.06 -5.97
C PRO A 183 16.10 -0.11 -5.20
N LEU A 184 16.65 -1.33 -5.05
CA LEU A 184 17.95 -1.58 -4.40
C LEU A 184 19.13 -1.00 -5.17
N PHE A 185 19.11 -1.10 -6.50
CA PHE A 185 20.19 -0.56 -7.34
C PHE A 185 20.26 0.97 -7.26
N PHE A 186 19.17 1.60 -6.81
CA PHE A 186 19.07 3.03 -6.59
C PHE A 186 19.13 3.42 -5.11
N ALA A 187 19.02 2.47 -4.17
CA ALA A 187 19.13 2.73 -2.74
C ALA A 187 20.58 2.96 -2.27
N GLY A 188 21.57 2.45 -3.01
CA GLY A 188 23.00 2.66 -2.76
C GLY A 188 23.64 3.80 -3.58
N LYS A 189 22.91 4.37 -4.53
CA LYS A 189 23.31 5.59 -5.25
C LYS A 189 22.49 6.72 -4.67
N GLU A 190 23.08 7.89 -4.48
CA GLU A 190 22.49 9.09 -3.86
C GLU A 190 21.22 9.64 -4.53
N LEU A 191 20.53 8.88 -5.39
CA LEU A 191 19.30 9.26 -6.11
C LEU A 191 18.12 9.62 -5.20
N PHE A 192 18.15 9.22 -3.92
CA PHE A 192 17.15 9.62 -2.93
C PHE A 192 17.47 10.92 -2.19
N LEU A 193 18.64 11.51 -2.45
CA LEU A 193 18.90 12.91 -2.17
C LEU A 193 18.35 13.72 -3.35
N ILE A 194 17.03 13.79 -3.48
CA ILE A 194 16.47 15.04 -4.01
C ILE A 194 17.02 16.10 -3.04
N PRO A 195 17.81 17.09 -3.50
CA PRO A 195 18.28 18.16 -2.65
C PRO A 195 17.09 19.07 -2.35
N LEU A 196 16.12 18.52 -1.64
CA LEU A 196 15.10 19.28 -0.96
C LEU A 196 15.89 20.12 0.07
N PRO A 197 15.58 21.41 0.22
CA PRO A 197 16.21 22.28 1.20
C PRO A 197 15.78 21.84 2.61
N LEU A 198 16.32 20.72 3.09
CA LEU A 198 15.85 20.04 4.29
C LEU A 198 16.76 20.37 5.46
N ARG A 199 16.37 21.41 6.18
CA ARG A 199 16.74 21.61 7.58
C ARG A 199 15.94 20.62 8.44
N GLN A 200 16.12 19.31 8.23
CA GLN A 200 15.40 18.27 8.97
C GLN A 200 16.23 17.78 10.16
N ASN A 201 15.58 17.69 11.32
CA ASN A 201 16.22 17.49 12.62
C ASN A 201 16.79 16.08 12.87
N SER A 202 16.62 15.10 11.96
CA SER A 202 17.22 13.76 12.10
C SER A 202 17.32 12.94 10.81
N ILE A 203 18.37 12.11 10.69
CA ILE A 203 18.63 11.19 9.56
C ILE A 203 17.49 10.16 9.37
N TYR A 204 16.84 9.73 10.46
CA TYR A 204 15.73 8.78 10.41
C TYR A 204 14.47 9.34 9.75
N GLN A 205 14.24 10.66 9.81
CA GLN A 205 13.07 11.31 9.19
C GLN A 205 13.26 11.51 7.69
N LEU A 206 14.48 11.89 7.28
CA LEU A 206 14.87 12.00 5.88
C LEU A 206 14.67 10.66 5.15
N THR A 207 15.00 9.55 5.81
CA THR A 207 14.88 8.19 5.24
C THR A 207 13.44 7.69 5.12
N ALA A 208 12.51 8.14 5.97
CA ALA A 208 11.11 7.72 5.89
C ALA A 208 10.39 8.41 4.72
N ASN A 209 10.48 9.74 4.62
CA ASN A 209 9.84 10.48 3.54
C ASN A 209 10.49 10.19 2.18
N SER A 210 11.82 10.01 2.11
CA SER A 210 12.48 9.67 0.85
C SER A 210 12.08 8.29 0.32
N ARG A 211 11.90 7.29 1.19
CA ARG A 211 11.35 5.98 0.80
C ARG A 211 9.91 6.10 0.29
N VAL A 212 9.08 6.90 0.96
CA VAL A 212 7.70 7.17 0.54
C VAL A 212 7.66 7.84 -0.82
N ILE A 213 8.43 8.91 -1.02
CA ILE A 213 8.58 9.61 -2.30
C ILE A 213 9.08 8.66 -3.37
N GLY A 214 10.09 7.85 -3.06
CA GLY A 214 10.67 6.89 -3.98
C GLY A 214 9.67 5.88 -4.48
N THR A 215 8.97 5.23 -3.57
CA THR A 215 7.93 4.27 -3.94
C THR A 215 6.80 4.94 -4.72
N ALA A 216 6.36 6.13 -4.32
CA ALA A 216 5.35 6.89 -5.06
C ALA A 216 5.80 7.22 -6.49
N LEU A 217 7.06 7.66 -6.66
CA LEU A 217 7.66 7.98 -7.94
C LEU A 217 7.83 6.73 -8.81
N TRP A 218 8.35 5.62 -8.27
CA TRP A 218 8.46 4.35 -8.99
C TRP A 218 7.09 3.80 -9.39
N GLY A 219 6.07 3.98 -8.55
CA GLY A 219 4.68 3.65 -8.89
C GLY A 219 4.14 4.50 -10.04
N LEU A 220 4.48 5.78 -10.10
CA LEU A 220 4.04 6.69 -11.15
C LEU A 220 4.82 6.49 -12.46
N CYS A 221 6.14 6.54 -12.42
CA CYS A 221 7.02 6.53 -13.58
C CYS A 221 7.12 5.17 -14.28
N VAL A 222 6.96 4.06 -13.55
CA VAL A 222 6.96 2.71 -14.14
C VAL A 222 5.56 2.13 -14.18
N GLY A 223 4.77 2.27 -13.11
CA GLY A 223 3.40 1.79 -13.10
C GLY A 223 2.50 2.48 -14.13
N GLY A 224 2.68 3.79 -14.37
CA GLY A 224 1.94 4.53 -15.39
C GLY A 224 2.10 3.94 -16.81
N PRO A 225 3.33 3.85 -17.34
CA PRO A 225 3.57 3.23 -18.65
C PRO A 225 3.11 1.77 -18.73
N LEU A 226 3.21 0.98 -17.65
CA LEU A 226 2.72 -0.40 -17.64
C LEU A 226 1.22 -0.49 -17.90
N LEU A 227 0.42 0.51 -17.52
CA LEU A 227 -1.02 0.56 -17.80
C LEU A 227 -1.33 0.61 -19.31
N LEU A 228 -0.36 1.03 -20.14
CA LEU A 228 -0.54 1.10 -21.59
C LEU A 228 -0.47 -0.27 -22.27
N ILE A 229 -0.06 -1.33 -21.55
CA ILE A 229 0.02 -2.69 -22.10
C ILE A 229 -1.40 -3.29 -22.12
N PRO A 230 -1.96 -3.61 -23.30
CA PRO A 230 -3.31 -4.15 -23.41
C PRO A 230 -3.47 -5.44 -22.60
N GLN A 231 -4.66 -5.65 -22.02
CA GLN A 231 -5.08 -6.86 -21.29
C GLN A 231 -4.36 -7.15 -19.96
N VAL A 232 -3.08 -6.82 -19.82
CA VAL A 232 -2.26 -7.14 -18.63
C VAL A 232 -1.78 -5.91 -17.85
N GLY A 233 -1.88 -4.70 -18.43
CA GLY A 233 -1.26 -3.51 -17.88
C GLY A 233 -1.70 -3.14 -16.45
N GLY A 234 -3.00 -3.23 -16.16
CA GLY A 234 -3.53 -3.00 -14.80
C GLY A 234 -2.96 -3.96 -13.75
N VAL A 235 -2.82 -5.24 -14.11
CA VAL A 235 -2.24 -6.27 -13.25
C VAL A 235 -0.75 -6.01 -13.05
N MET A 236 -0.02 -5.72 -14.14
CA MET A 236 1.42 -5.44 -14.08
C MET A 236 1.73 -4.21 -13.24
N ALA A 237 1.00 -3.10 -13.44
CA ALA A 237 1.20 -1.86 -12.68
C ALA A 237 0.96 -2.07 -11.18
N SER A 238 -0.11 -2.77 -10.81
CA SER A 238 -0.42 -3.11 -9.42
C SER A 238 0.65 -4.03 -8.80
N SER A 239 1.12 -5.00 -9.58
CA SER A 239 2.11 -5.98 -9.14
C SER A 239 3.50 -5.36 -8.98
N TRP A 240 3.89 -4.48 -9.90
CA TRP A 240 5.07 -3.64 -9.77
C TRP A 240 5.03 -2.83 -8.49
N TYR A 241 3.92 -2.12 -8.24
CA TYR A 241 3.75 -1.29 -7.06
C TYR A 241 3.81 -2.12 -5.76
N MET A 242 3.15 -3.28 -5.75
CA MET A 242 3.27 -4.27 -4.67
C MET A 242 4.72 -4.72 -4.45
N GLY A 243 5.47 -4.97 -5.53
CA GLY A 243 6.91 -5.27 -5.47
C GLY A 243 7.71 -4.15 -4.81
N THR A 244 7.42 -2.89 -5.13
CA THR A 244 8.10 -1.76 -4.47
C THR A 244 7.84 -1.72 -2.96
N PHE A 245 6.70 -2.21 -2.47
CA PHE A 245 6.46 -2.37 -1.04
C PHE A 245 7.32 -3.45 -0.39
N VAL A 246 7.56 -4.57 -1.09
CA VAL A 246 8.51 -5.59 -0.64
C VAL A 246 9.91 -4.97 -0.49
N SER A 247 10.31 -4.11 -1.43
CA SER A 247 11.61 -3.42 -1.43
C SER A 247 11.80 -2.47 -0.23
N MET A 248 10.71 -1.98 0.37
CA MET A 248 10.77 -1.13 1.57
C MET A 248 11.15 -1.90 2.85
N THR A 249 11.23 -3.22 2.80
CA THR A 249 11.71 -4.04 3.93
C THR A 249 13.12 -3.59 4.33
N ALA A 250 13.38 -3.47 5.62
CA ALA A 250 14.69 -3.08 6.14
C ALA A 250 15.77 -4.08 5.70
N LEU A 251 16.97 -3.58 5.37
CA LEU A 251 18.07 -4.41 4.86
C LEU A 251 18.45 -5.53 5.83
N GLU A 252 18.44 -5.26 7.14
CA GLU A 252 18.70 -6.23 8.20
C GLU A 252 17.73 -7.43 8.19
N LEU A 253 16.51 -7.21 7.70
CA LEU A 253 15.45 -8.22 7.62
C LEU A 253 15.41 -8.93 6.26
N SER A 254 16.11 -8.40 5.26
CA SER A 254 15.94 -8.77 3.84
C SER A 254 17.24 -9.08 3.10
N SER A 255 18.36 -9.21 3.81
CA SER A 255 19.60 -9.78 3.27
C SER A 255 19.51 -11.30 3.29
N PRO A 256 19.78 -12.01 2.17
CA PRO A 256 20.36 -11.56 0.89
C PRO A 256 19.31 -11.10 -0.16
N LEU A 257 19.75 -10.55 -1.31
CA LEU A 257 18.89 -10.10 -2.43
C LEU A 257 17.85 -11.16 -2.87
N MET A 258 18.21 -12.44 -2.78
CA MET A 258 17.31 -13.57 -3.02
C MET A 258 16.05 -13.53 -2.17
N PHE A 259 16.13 -13.06 -0.93
CA PHE A 259 14.97 -12.88 -0.05
C PHE A 259 13.90 -11.99 -0.71
N ARG A 260 14.32 -10.84 -1.25
CA ARG A 260 13.41 -9.86 -1.86
C ARG A 260 12.84 -10.36 -3.16
N LEU A 261 13.65 -11.04 -3.97
CA LEU A 261 13.19 -11.69 -5.19
C LEU A 261 12.11 -12.72 -4.88
N LEU A 262 12.36 -13.61 -3.91
CA LEU A 262 11.40 -14.62 -3.48
C LEU A 262 10.12 -14.00 -2.90
N ALA A 263 10.24 -12.95 -2.08
CA ALA A 263 9.09 -12.24 -1.53
C ALA A 263 8.27 -11.50 -2.61
N GLY A 264 8.94 -10.97 -3.64
CA GLY A 264 8.28 -10.39 -4.82
C GLY A 264 7.57 -11.44 -5.67
N LEU A 265 8.18 -12.62 -5.89
CA LEU A 265 7.53 -13.74 -6.59
C LEU A 265 6.35 -14.34 -5.81
N MET A 266 6.44 -14.35 -4.47
CA MET A 266 5.38 -14.84 -3.58
C MET A 266 4.20 -13.87 -3.48
N ALA A 267 4.41 -12.57 -3.66
CA ALA A 267 3.38 -11.56 -3.44
C ALA A 267 2.14 -11.74 -4.36
N PRO A 268 2.25 -12.04 -5.66
CA PRO A 268 1.09 -12.35 -6.51
C PRO A 268 0.30 -13.59 -6.08
N TRP A 269 0.95 -14.63 -5.56
CA TRP A 269 0.26 -15.80 -5.01
C TRP A 269 -0.62 -15.42 -3.83
N VAL A 270 -0.05 -14.62 -2.90
CA VAL A 270 -0.79 -14.11 -1.74
C VAL A 270 -1.92 -13.20 -2.19
N LEU A 271 -1.67 -12.28 -3.13
CA LEU A 271 -2.68 -11.37 -3.65
C LEU A 271 -3.84 -12.11 -4.31
N MET A 272 -3.56 -13.17 -5.09
CA MET A 272 -4.58 -13.99 -5.75
C MET A 272 -5.54 -14.62 -4.74
N LEU A 273 -5.03 -15.10 -3.61
CA LEU A 273 -5.86 -15.65 -2.54
C LEU A 273 -6.67 -14.57 -1.81
N LEU A 274 -6.05 -13.42 -1.52
CA LEU A 274 -6.72 -12.33 -0.81
C LEU A 274 -7.76 -11.59 -1.66
N ARG A 275 -7.59 -11.59 -2.98
CA ARG A 275 -8.56 -10.97 -3.90
C ARG A 275 -9.92 -11.63 -3.87
N ILE A 276 -10.02 -12.89 -3.48
CA ILE A 276 -11.33 -13.57 -3.40
C ILE A 276 -12.27 -12.81 -2.45
N PRO A 277 -11.96 -12.65 -1.15
CA PRO A 277 -12.83 -11.93 -0.22
C PRO A 277 -12.67 -10.40 -0.22
N PHE A 278 -11.57 -9.86 -0.78
CA PHE A 278 -11.18 -8.47 -0.53
C PHE A 278 -10.84 -7.67 -1.78
N ASP A 279 -11.27 -8.09 -2.97
CA ASP A 279 -11.04 -7.28 -4.17
C ASP A 279 -11.62 -5.87 -3.99
N GLY A 280 -10.93 -4.90 -4.57
CA GLY A 280 -11.31 -3.49 -4.46
C GLY A 280 -11.07 -2.81 -3.09
N LEU A 281 -10.65 -3.52 -2.03
CA LEU A 281 -10.25 -2.87 -0.77
C LEU A 281 -8.88 -2.17 -0.88
N GLY A 282 -8.84 -0.90 -0.48
CA GLY A 282 -7.62 -0.10 -0.46
C GLY A 282 -6.59 -0.66 0.51
N GLY A 283 -5.32 -0.70 0.14
CA GLY A 283 -4.23 -1.26 0.95
C GLY A 283 -3.94 -2.75 0.74
N LEU A 284 -4.79 -3.47 -0.02
CA LEU A 284 -4.64 -4.91 -0.29
C LEU A 284 -3.25 -5.30 -0.83
N LEU A 285 -2.70 -4.50 -1.75
CA LEU A 285 -1.36 -4.70 -2.31
C LEU A 285 -0.26 -4.67 -1.23
N GLY A 286 -0.39 -3.77 -0.24
CA GLY A 286 0.56 -3.70 0.86
C GLY A 286 0.39 -4.85 1.86
N LEU A 287 -0.84 -5.29 2.11
CA LEU A 287 -1.07 -6.51 2.90
C LEU A 287 -0.43 -7.74 2.24
N ALA A 288 -0.63 -7.92 0.93
CA ALA A 288 -0.05 -9.02 0.18
C ALA A 288 1.49 -9.00 0.23
N ALA A 289 2.11 -7.82 0.06
CA ALA A 289 3.55 -7.63 0.21
C ALA A 289 4.05 -7.93 1.64
N LEU A 290 3.31 -7.50 2.67
CA LEU A 290 3.69 -7.77 4.06
C LEU A 290 3.67 -9.27 4.37
N LEU A 291 2.59 -9.95 3.98
CA LEU A 291 2.44 -11.39 4.20
C LEU A 291 3.48 -12.17 3.39
N SER A 292 3.80 -11.76 2.16
CA SER A 292 4.83 -12.44 1.37
C SER A 292 6.22 -12.33 2.02
N VAL A 293 6.58 -11.17 2.57
CA VAL A 293 7.81 -10.97 3.35
C VAL A 293 7.81 -11.86 4.60
N CYS A 294 6.68 -11.93 5.33
CA CYS A 294 6.56 -12.79 6.50
C CYS A 294 6.71 -14.29 6.15
N VAL A 295 6.08 -14.75 5.07
CA VAL A 295 6.16 -16.14 4.59
C VAL A 295 7.60 -16.50 4.23
N VAL A 296 8.26 -15.71 3.39
CA VAL A 296 9.64 -15.98 2.97
C VAL A 296 10.59 -15.95 4.17
N ARG A 297 10.39 -15.01 5.11
CA ARG A 297 11.21 -14.97 6.34
C ARG A 297 11.02 -16.19 7.22
N ARG A 298 9.79 -16.71 7.30
CA ARG A 298 9.52 -17.94 8.04
C ARG A 298 10.16 -19.14 7.34
N MET A 299 10.07 -19.23 6.01
CA MET A 299 10.71 -20.29 5.23
C MET A 299 12.24 -20.27 5.37
N GLU A 300 12.86 -19.09 5.33
CA GLU A 300 14.31 -18.93 5.54
C GLU A 300 14.73 -19.44 6.92
N SER A 301 13.93 -19.17 7.97
CA SER A 301 14.21 -19.67 9.32
C SER A 301 14.13 -21.21 9.45
N LEU A 302 13.48 -21.87 8.49
CA LEU A 302 13.38 -23.33 8.41
C LEU A 302 14.46 -23.94 7.51
N TRP A 303 15.20 -23.13 6.74
CA TRP A 303 16.25 -23.63 5.87
C TRP A 303 17.52 -23.95 6.67
N PRO A 304 18.13 -25.14 6.51
CA PRO A 304 19.35 -25.51 7.22
C PRO A 304 20.47 -24.50 6.89
N GLN A 305 21.16 -24.02 7.94
CA GLN A 305 22.21 -22.98 7.88
C GLN A 305 23.52 -23.45 7.21
N ASN A 306 23.47 -24.05 6.01
CA ASN A 306 24.66 -24.20 5.18
C ASN A 306 24.97 -22.85 4.48
N ARG A 307 25.38 -21.88 5.30
CA ARG A 307 25.55 -20.45 4.96
C ARG A 307 26.74 -20.13 4.04
N GLN A 308 27.47 -21.08 3.48
CA GLN A 308 28.66 -20.74 2.68
C GLN A 308 28.39 -20.43 1.20
N PHE A 309 27.25 -20.84 0.64
CA PHE A 309 27.02 -20.69 -0.80
C PHE A 309 26.39 -19.34 -1.22
N PHE A 310 25.54 -18.74 -0.38
CA PHE A 310 24.76 -17.55 -0.76
C PHE A 310 25.39 -16.20 -0.38
N TYR A 311 26.47 -16.17 0.39
CA TYR A 311 27.18 -14.91 0.74
C TYR A 311 28.27 -14.51 -0.28
N ARG A 312 28.40 -15.24 -1.40
CA ARG A 312 29.38 -14.95 -2.48
C ARG A 312 28.76 -14.33 -3.74
N LEU A 313 27.47 -13.99 -3.72
CA LEU A 313 26.73 -13.33 -4.81
C LEU A 313 26.14 -12.01 -4.31
#